data_AF-A0A3Q0INH5-F1
#
_entry.id   AF-A0A3Q0INH5-F1
#
_cell.length_a   1.000
_cell.length_b   1.000
_cell.length_c   1.000
_cell.angle_alpha   90.00
_cell.angle_beta   90.00
_cell.angle_gamma   90.00
#
_symmetry.space_group_name_H-M   'P 1'
#
loop_
_entity.id
_entity.type
_entity.pdbx_description
1 polymer ?
#
loop_
_entity_poly.entity_id
_entity_poly.type
_entity_poly.pdbx_seq_one_letter_code
_entity_poly.pdbx_strand_id
1 'polypeptide(L)'
;MDSYLYAPKDDYKHRAYWRDLYSVEEAEHLTGLISAAKEQGIDFYYALSPGLDITYSSGKEVATLKRKLEQVAQFGCRGFALLFDDIESEMSEADKEVFQSFAHAQVSVTNEVFEHLGQPKFMLCPTQYCSTRAVPNVKNSEYLNTLGSKLAKEIDIMWTGPKVISRLLTVENIEDITEVLRRPPIYYQRSSAISMLDKDKELTIQDLTLISMLDKDKELTIQDLTLMCDLFYLPFEHGAQGLHVLQEFNWLKSNSQLVSHSRLLKEKSLADRKPEVLVY
;
A
#
# COMPACT_ATOMS: atom_id res chain seq x y z
N MET A 1 -15.26 -6.49 8.08
CA MET A 1 -14.57 -6.65 6.79
C MET A 1 -15.00 -7.99 6.24
N ASP A 2 -15.45 -8.04 5.00
CA ASP A 2 -16.01 -9.21 4.34
C ASP A 2 -15.21 -9.62 3.09
N SER A 3 -14.12 -8.91 2.78
CA SER A 3 -13.36 -9.07 1.54
C SER A 3 -11.86 -9.07 1.79
N TYR A 4 -11.12 -9.83 0.98
CA TYR A 4 -9.66 -9.90 0.97
C TYR A 4 -9.14 -9.78 -0.48
N LEU A 5 -8.28 -8.79 -0.74
CA LEU A 5 -7.64 -8.59 -2.04
C LEU A 5 -6.21 -9.14 -2.03
N TYR A 6 -5.98 -10.23 -2.75
CA TYR A 6 -4.65 -10.79 -2.98
C TYR A 6 -3.90 -9.97 -4.04
N ALA A 7 -3.05 -9.05 -3.59
CA ALA A 7 -2.13 -8.27 -4.42
C ALA A 7 -0.73 -8.12 -3.79
N PRO A 8 -0.07 -9.22 -3.37
CA PRO A 8 1.22 -9.14 -2.71
C PRO A 8 2.32 -8.67 -3.66
N LYS A 9 3.23 -7.82 -3.17
CA LYS A 9 4.39 -7.35 -3.94
C LYS A 9 5.45 -8.43 -4.16
N ASP A 10 5.51 -9.41 -3.26
CA ASP A 10 6.55 -10.44 -3.23
C ASP A 10 6.19 -11.67 -4.10
N ASP A 11 4.97 -11.74 -4.66
CA ASP A 11 4.62 -12.73 -5.69
C ASP A 11 5.04 -12.21 -7.07
N TYR A 12 6.12 -12.76 -7.62
CA TYR A 12 6.57 -12.38 -8.95
C TYR A 12 5.52 -12.66 -10.04
N LYS A 13 4.70 -13.72 -9.91
CA LYS A 13 3.67 -14.09 -10.89
C LYS A 13 2.40 -13.23 -10.79
N HIS A 14 2.33 -12.33 -9.81
CA HIS A 14 1.29 -11.31 -9.73
C HIS A 14 1.58 -10.10 -10.64
N ARG A 15 2.85 -9.80 -10.94
CA ARG A 15 3.24 -8.61 -11.73
C ARG A 15 4.38 -8.84 -12.71
N ALA A 16 5.58 -9.18 -12.23
CA ALA A 16 6.77 -9.29 -13.07
C ALA A 16 6.69 -10.42 -14.11
N TYR A 17 6.16 -11.57 -13.70
CA TYR A 17 5.97 -12.77 -14.53
C TYR A 17 4.49 -13.14 -14.63
N TRP A 18 3.62 -12.15 -14.84
CA TRP A 18 2.16 -12.32 -14.85
C TRP A 18 1.66 -13.37 -15.86
N ARG A 19 2.45 -13.65 -16.90
CA ARG A 19 2.17 -14.66 -17.94
C ARG A 19 2.35 -16.10 -17.45
N ASP A 20 3.16 -16.31 -16.41
CA ASP A 20 3.53 -17.63 -15.92
C ASP A 20 2.41 -18.21 -15.06
N LEU A 21 2.03 -19.45 -15.35
CA LEU A 21 1.07 -20.18 -14.54
C LEU A 21 1.69 -20.58 -13.19
N TYR A 22 0.83 -20.75 -12.19
CA TYR A 22 1.25 -21.34 -10.92
C TYR A 22 1.59 -22.81 -11.14
N SER A 23 2.69 -23.25 -10.53
CA SER A 23 3.09 -24.65 -10.39
C SER A 23 2.12 -25.39 -9.47
N VAL A 24 2.26 -26.71 -9.36
CA VAL A 24 1.40 -27.53 -8.48
C VAL A 24 1.52 -27.08 -7.02
N GLU A 25 2.75 -26.85 -6.54
CA GLU A 25 3.00 -26.41 -5.16
C GLU A 25 2.40 -25.02 -4.88
N GLU A 26 2.60 -24.05 -5.78
CA GLU A 26 2.01 -22.72 -5.63
C GLU A 26 0.47 -22.78 -5.71
N ALA A 27 -0.08 -23.65 -6.56
CA ALA A 27 -1.52 -23.86 -6.70
C ALA A 27 -2.12 -24.43 -5.41
N GLU A 28 -1.45 -25.36 -4.73
CA GLU A 28 -1.88 -25.89 -3.44
C GLU A 28 -1.95 -24.79 -2.38
N HIS A 29 -0.93 -23.94 -2.27
CA HIS A 29 -0.94 -22.80 -1.36
C HIS A 29 -2.08 -21.83 -1.64
N LEU A 30 -2.27 -21.44 -2.91
CA LEU A 30 -3.31 -20.48 -3.29
C LEU A 30 -4.71 -21.07 -3.09
N THR A 31 -4.91 -22.35 -3.39
CA THR A 31 -6.17 -23.09 -3.15
C THR A 31 -6.48 -23.15 -1.65
N GLY A 32 -5.48 -23.43 -0.81
CA GLY A 32 -5.63 -23.41 0.64
C GLY A 32 -6.07 -22.04 1.16
N LEU A 33 -5.46 -20.97 0.66
CA LEU A 33 -5.81 -19.60 1.04
C LEU A 33 -7.24 -19.21 0.60
N ILE A 34 -7.63 -19.54 -0.64
CA ILE A 34 -8.99 -19.31 -1.14
C ILE A 34 -10.02 -20.08 -0.30
N SER A 35 -9.70 -21.32 0.07
CA SER A 35 -10.58 -22.17 0.88
C SER A 35 -10.75 -21.61 2.30
N ALA A 36 -9.66 -21.19 2.93
CA ALA A 36 -9.68 -20.56 4.25
C ALA A 36 -10.50 -19.25 4.25
N ALA A 37 -10.35 -18.41 3.22
CA ALA A 37 -11.16 -17.20 3.08
C ALA A 37 -12.66 -17.54 2.99
N LYS A 38 -13.02 -18.54 2.17
CA LYS A 38 -14.39 -19.01 2.03
C LYS A 38 -14.97 -19.56 3.34
N GLU A 39 -14.21 -20.34 4.10
CA GLU A 39 -14.64 -20.87 5.41
C GLU A 39 -14.93 -19.77 6.44
N GLN A 40 -14.24 -18.63 6.33
CA GLN A 40 -14.47 -17.46 7.16
C GLN A 40 -15.55 -16.51 6.60
N GLY A 41 -16.20 -16.87 5.49
CA GLY A 41 -17.19 -16.02 4.84
C GLY A 41 -16.60 -14.75 4.21
N ILE A 42 -15.32 -14.78 3.83
CA ILE A 42 -14.59 -13.66 3.22
C ILE A 42 -14.55 -13.84 1.70
N ASP A 43 -14.97 -12.82 0.96
CA ASP A 43 -14.82 -12.71 -0.48
C ASP A 43 -13.34 -12.55 -0.86
N PHE A 44 -12.77 -13.59 -1.46
CA PHE A 44 -11.40 -13.58 -1.95
C PHE A 44 -11.33 -13.02 -3.38
N TYR A 45 -10.54 -11.95 -3.57
CA TYR A 45 -10.23 -11.38 -4.87
C TYR A 45 -8.78 -11.67 -5.25
N TYR A 46 -8.57 -12.29 -6.42
CA TYR A 46 -7.26 -12.42 -7.03
C TYR A 46 -6.95 -11.22 -7.92
N ALA A 47 -5.95 -10.42 -7.55
CA ALA A 47 -5.49 -9.34 -8.41
C ALA A 47 -4.36 -9.80 -9.33
N LEU A 48 -4.24 -9.19 -10.51
CA LEU A 48 -3.14 -9.39 -11.45
C LEU A 48 -2.75 -8.04 -12.06
N SER A 49 -1.44 -7.81 -12.19
CA SER A 49 -0.87 -6.54 -12.67
C SER A 49 -0.15 -6.71 -14.02
N PRO A 50 -0.87 -6.84 -15.15
CA PRO A 50 -0.23 -7.08 -16.45
C PRO A 50 0.34 -5.81 -17.12
N GLY A 51 0.10 -4.63 -16.55
CA GLY A 51 0.31 -3.36 -17.25
C GLY A 51 1.75 -2.96 -17.57
N LEU A 52 2.77 -3.65 -17.05
CA LEU A 52 4.17 -3.27 -17.27
C LEU A 52 4.62 -3.49 -18.73
N ASP A 53 4.16 -4.57 -19.36
CA ASP A 53 4.68 -5.02 -20.64
C ASP A 53 3.64 -5.73 -21.53
N ILE A 54 2.36 -5.61 -21.20
CA ILE A 54 1.27 -6.14 -22.03
C ILE A 54 1.16 -5.34 -23.33
N THR A 55 1.05 -6.04 -24.45
CA THR A 55 0.55 -5.47 -25.71
C THR A 55 -0.95 -5.73 -25.79
N TYR A 56 -1.78 -4.72 -25.54
CA TYR A 56 -3.23 -4.87 -25.37
C TYR A 56 -3.95 -5.42 -26.62
N SER A 57 -3.43 -5.11 -27.80
CA SER A 57 -3.94 -5.51 -29.11
C SER A 57 -3.53 -6.94 -29.50
N SER A 58 -2.60 -7.55 -28.77
CA SER A 58 -2.11 -8.88 -29.06
C SER A 58 -3.08 -9.94 -28.52
N GLY A 59 -3.77 -10.64 -29.42
CA GLY A 59 -4.64 -11.76 -29.05
C GLY A 59 -3.93 -12.86 -28.26
N LYS A 60 -2.60 -13.02 -28.46
CA LYS A 60 -1.78 -13.96 -27.67
C LYS A 60 -1.64 -13.50 -26.21
N GLU A 61 -1.42 -12.21 -25.98
CA GLU A 61 -1.32 -11.63 -24.64
C GLU A 61 -2.65 -11.75 -23.89
N VAL A 62 -3.74 -11.38 -24.55
CA VAL A 62 -5.09 -11.48 -23.98
C VAL A 62 -5.47 -12.94 -23.68
N ALA A 63 -5.13 -13.89 -24.55
CA ALA A 63 -5.32 -15.31 -24.30
C ALA A 63 -4.47 -15.81 -23.11
N THR A 64 -3.24 -15.30 -22.97
CA THR A 64 -2.36 -15.64 -21.84
C THR A 64 -2.94 -15.13 -20.52
N LEU A 65 -3.46 -13.89 -20.52
CA LEU A 65 -4.13 -13.28 -19.37
C LEU A 65 -5.37 -14.09 -18.94
N LYS A 66 -6.23 -14.45 -19.91
CA LYS A 66 -7.41 -15.30 -19.66
C LYS A 66 -7.02 -16.63 -19.03
N ARG A 67 -6.06 -17.34 -19.63
CA ARG A 67 -5.57 -18.65 -19.14
C ARG A 67 -5.06 -18.58 -17.70
N LYS A 68 -4.33 -17.50 -17.34
CA LYS A 68 -3.84 -17.28 -15.97
C LYS A 68 -5.00 -17.12 -14.98
N LEU A 69 -6.00 -16.30 -15.32
CA LEU A 69 -7.15 -16.05 -14.45
C LEU A 69 -8.07 -17.27 -14.35
N GLU A 70 -8.25 -18.02 -15.44
CA GLU A 70 -8.95 -19.31 -15.45
C GLU A 70 -8.29 -20.33 -14.50
N GLN A 71 -6.95 -20.40 -14.49
CA GLN A 71 -6.23 -21.26 -13.56
C GLN A 71 -6.61 -20.93 -12.11
N VAL A 72 -6.67 -19.64 -11.77
CA VAL A 72 -7.05 -19.21 -10.42
C VAL A 72 -8.55 -19.41 -10.15
N ALA A 73 -9.41 -19.30 -11.17
CA ALA A 73 -10.83 -19.66 -11.06
C ALA A 73 -11.04 -21.15 -10.74
N GLN A 74 -10.19 -22.03 -11.30
CA GLN A 74 -10.18 -23.47 -11.02
C GLN A 74 -9.76 -23.79 -9.58
N PHE A 75 -8.94 -22.94 -8.96
CA PHE A 75 -8.62 -23.04 -7.52
C PHE A 75 -9.80 -22.66 -6.60
N GLY A 76 -10.94 -22.25 -7.17
CA GLY A 76 -12.15 -21.89 -6.44
C GLY A 76 -12.37 -20.38 -6.29
N CYS A 77 -11.49 -19.55 -6.85
CA CYS A 77 -11.64 -18.10 -6.81
C CYS A 77 -12.87 -17.62 -7.60
N ARG A 78 -13.55 -16.58 -7.10
CA ARG A 78 -14.78 -16.00 -7.68
C ARG A 78 -14.74 -14.47 -7.77
N GLY A 79 -13.66 -13.84 -7.31
CA GLY A 79 -13.43 -12.41 -7.38
C GLY A 79 -12.10 -12.13 -8.05
N PHE A 80 -12.04 -11.16 -8.96
CA PHE A 80 -10.82 -10.83 -9.69
C PHE A 80 -10.56 -9.33 -9.72
N ALA A 81 -9.30 -8.95 -9.93
CA ALA A 81 -8.94 -7.57 -10.19
C ALA A 81 -7.83 -7.45 -11.24
N LEU A 82 -7.95 -6.48 -12.15
CA LEU A 82 -6.84 -6.06 -13.01
C LEU A 82 -6.27 -4.74 -12.52
N LEU A 83 -4.96 -4.70 -12.28
CA LEU A 83 -4.28 -3.53 -11.75
C LEU A 83 -3.39 -2.90 -12.83
N PHE A 84 -3.68 -1.64 -13.16
CA PHE A 84 -2.91 -0.83 -14.09
C PHE A 84 -2.24 0.36 -13.37
N ASP A 85 -1.95 0.21 -12.08
CA ASP A 85 -1.27 1.20 -11.26
C ASP A 85 0.25 1.20 -11.48
N ASP A 86 0.88 2.37 -11.30
CA ASP A 86 2.34 2.53 -11.34
C ASP A 86 2.98 1.98 -12.64
N ILE A 87 2.37 2.32 -13.78
CA ILE A 87 2.85 2.05 -15.14
C ILE A 87 2.98 3.34 -15.95
N GLU A 88 3.79 3.32 -16.99
CA GLU A 88 3.85 4.42 -17.96
C GLU A 88 2.58 4.45 -18.80
N SER A 89 2.10 5.64 -19.13
CA SER A 89 0.87 5.83 -19.92
C SER A 89 1.11 5.81 -21.43
N GLU A 90 2.19 5.18 -21.89
CA GLU A 90 2.54 5.05 -23.29
C GLU A 90 2.13 3.67 -23.83
N MET A 91 1.48 3.68 -24.99
CA MET A 91 1.11 2.46 -25.71
C MET A 91 2.22 2.03 -26.67
N SER A 92 2.32 0.71 -26.90
CA SER A 92 3.13 0.20 -28.00
C SER A 92 2.62 0.71 -29.36
N GLU A 93 3.46 0.72 -30.39
CA GLU A 93 3.04 1.13 -31.74
C GLU A 93 1.88 0.27 -32.27
N ALA A 94 1.90 -1.03 -31.98
CA ALA A 94 0.81 -1.94 -32.34
C ALA A 94 -0.51 -1.56 -31.65
N ASP A 95 -0.46 -1.16 -30.39
CA ASP A 95 -1.65 -0.71 -29.65
C ASP A 95 -2.17 0.63 -30.17
N LYS A 96 -1.29 1.54 -30.60
CA LYS A 96 -1.68 2.83 -31.21
C LYS A 96 -2.42 2.66 -32.53
N GLU A 97 -2.18 1.58 -33.27
CA GLU A 97 -2.92 1.27 -34.51
C GLU A 97 -4.35 0.78 -34.25
N VAL A 98 -4.61 0.19 -33.08
CA VAL A 98 -5.89 -0.46 -32.75
C VAL A 98 -6.75 0.39 -31.82
N PHE A 99 -6.14 1.04 -30.82
CA PHE A 99 -6.85 1.75 -29.76
C PHE A 99 -6.69 3.25 -29.87
N GLN A 100 -7.80 3.96 -29.70
CA GLN A 100 -7.84 5.43 -29.73
C GLN A 100 -7.06 6.07 -28.58
N SER A 101 -7.04 5.42 -27.41
CA SER A 101 -6.32 5.89 -26.24
C SER A 101 -5.98 4.75 -25.29
N PHE A 102 -5.08 5.03 -24.34
CA PHE A 102 -4.67 4.06 -23.32
C PHE A 102 -5.84 3.54 -22.48
N ALA A 103 -6.83 4.39 -22.20
CA ALA A 103 -8.05 3.99 -21.51
C ALA A 103 -8.88 3.00 -22.34
N HIS A 104 -8.99 3.20 -23.66
CA HIS A 104 -9.71 2.27 -24.54
C HIS A 104 -9.05 0.89 -24.57
N ALA A 105 -7.72 0.84 -24.59
CA ALA A 105 -6.97 -0.42 -24.54
C ALA A 105 -7.24 -1.21 -23.25
N GLN A 106 -7.12 -0.54 -22.10
CA GLN A 106 -7.39 -1.16 -20.79
C GLN A 106 -8.85 -1.59 -20.64
N VAL A 107 -9.80 -0.74 -21.03
CA VAL A 107 -11.23 -1.07 -20.97
C VAL A 107 -11.54 -2.27 -21.86
N SER A 108 -11.00 -2.31 -23.09
CA SER A 108 -11.22 -3.41 -24.02
C SER A 108 -10.78 -4.75 -23.42
N VAL A 109 -9.53 -4.84 -22.97
CA VAL A 109 -8.99 -6.07 -22.37
C VAL A 109 -9.73 -6.43 -21.09
N THR A 110 -10.06 -5.46 -20.24
CA THR A 110 -10.77 -5.71 -18.99
C THR A 110 -12.18 -6.25 -19.22
N ASN A 111 -12.96 -5.63 -20.11
CA ASN A 111 -14.29 -6.11 -20.45
C ASN A 111 -14.22 -7.51 -21.09
N GLU A 112 -13.26 -7.76 -21.99
CA GLU A 112 -13.10 -9.05 -22.63
C GLU A 112 -12.77 -10.18 -21.64
N VAL A 113 -11.91 -9.89 -20.66
CA VAL A 113 -11.57 -10.83 -19.56
C VAL A 113 -12.76 -11.04 -18.63
N PHE A 114 -13.47 -9.97 -18.26
CA PHE A 114 -14.65 -10.01 -17.42
C PHE A 114 -15.74 -10.91 -18.02
N GLU A 115 -16.06 -10.72 -19.30
CA GLU A 115 -17.01 -11.55 -20.04
C GLU A 115 -16.54 -13.00 -20.14
N HIS A 116 -15.26 -13.22 -20.44
CA HIS A 116 -14.67 -14.55 -20.55
C HIS A 116 -14.78 -15.38 -19.26
N LEU A 117 -14.65 -14.73 -18.10
CA LEU A 117 -14.79 -15.37 -16.79
C LEU A 117 -16.26 -15.55 -16.33
N GLY A 118 -17.23 -15.16 -17.16
CA GLY A 118 -18.66 -15.25 -16.83
C GLY A 118 -19.14 -14.15 -15.89
N GLN A 119 -18.60 -12.94 -16.04
CA GLN A 119 -19.01 -11.74 -15.29
C GLN A 119 -18.95 -11.90 -13.74
N PRO A 120 -17.80 -12.35 -13.18
CA PRO A 120 -17.66 -12.55 -11.73
C PRO A 120 -17.59 -11.22 -10.97
N LYS A 121 -17.44 -11.25 -9.63
CA LYS A 121 -17.06 -10.02 -8.91
C LYS A 121 -15.72 -9.53 -9.47
N PHE A 122 -15.65 -8.27 -9.90
CA PHE A 122 -14.50 -7.80 -10.66
C PHE A 122 -14.15 -6.35 -10.32
N MET A 123 -12.86 -6.08 -10.17
CA MET A 123 -12.36 -4.73 -9.93
C MET A 123 -11.31 -4.33 -10.98
N LEU A 124 -11.19 -3.04 -11.22
CA LEU A 124 -10.08 -2.46 -11.97
C LEU A 124 -9.40 -1.38 -11.13
N CYS A 125 -8.08 -1.45 -11.01
CA CYS A 125 -7.29 -0.32 -10.53
C CYS A 125 -6.78 0.49 -11.73
N PRO A 126 -7.24 1.73 -11.90
CA PRO A 126 -6.83 2.55 -13.04
C PRO A 126 -5.38 3.04 -12.92
N THR A 127 -4.78 3.46 -14.03
CA THR A 127 -3.48 4.16 -14.02
C THR A 127 -3.58 5.52 -13.34
N GLN A 128 -4.68 6.24 -13.58
CA GLN A 128 -5.01 7.47 -12.85
C GLN A 128 -5.88 7.12 -11.63
N TYR A 129 -5.31 6.53 -10.58
CA TYR A 129 -6.06 6.03 -9.40
C TYR A 129 -6.25 7.03 -8.24
N CYS A 130 -5.78 8.26 -8.40
CA CYS A 130 -5.94 9.32 -7.42
C CYS A 130 -5.98 10.69 -8.10
N SER A 131 -6.50 11.72 -7.42
CA SER A 131 -6.71 13.03 -8.04
C SER A 131 -5.42 13.65 -8.58
N THR A 132 -4.29 13.50 -7.88
CA THR A 132 -2.98 13.99 -8.36
C THR A 132 -2.44 13.27 -9.61
N ARG A 133 -3.00 12.11 -9.98
CA ARG A 133 -2.67 11.41 -11.23
C ARG A 133 -3.66 11.70 -12.35
N ALA A 134 -4.77 12.38 -12.06
CA ALA A 134 -5.77 12.73 -13.05
C ALA A 134 -5.27 13.90 -13.91
N VAL A 135 -5.25 13.71 -15.23
CA VAL A 135 -4.73 14.73 -16.17
C VAL A 135 -5.85 15.22 -17.09
N PRO A 136 -6.11 16.55 -17.18
CA PRO A 136 -5.49 17.63 -16.41
C PRO A 136 -6.00 17.73 -14.96
N ASN A 137 -7.16 17.15 -14.66
CA ASN A 137 -7.76 17.01 -13.33
C ASN A 137 -8.84 15.91 -13.38
N VAL A 138 -9.49 15.60 -12.25
CA VAL A 138 -10.49 14.53 -12.18
C VAL A 138 -11.64 14.73 -13.18
N LYS A 139 -12.30 15.89 -13.17
CA LYS A 139 -13.48 16.19 -14.01
C LYS A 139 -13.19 16.11 -15.50
N ASN A 140 -12.04 16.64 -15.90
CA ASN A 140 -11.66 16.79 -17.31
C ASN A 140 -10.73 15.68 -17.80
N SER A 141 -10.47 14.64 -17.00
CA SER A 141 -9.62 13.53 -17.44
C SER A 141 -10.34 12.69 -18.49
N GLU A 142 -9.84 12.72 -19.72
CA GLU A 142 -10.33 11.88 -20.81
C GLU A 142 -10.19 10.39 -20.47
N TYR A 143 -9.09 10.03 -19.78
CA TYR A 143 -8.84 8.68 -19.33
C TYR A 143 -9.94 8.20 -18.37
N LEU A 144 -10.24 8.97 -17.32
CA LEU A 144 -11.27 8.60 -16.34
C LEU A 144 -12.68 8.63 -16.94
N ASN A 145 -12.98 9.60 -17.81
CA ASN A 145 -14.25 9.66 -18.53
C ASN A 145 -14.44 8.45 -19.46
N THR A 146 -13.37 7.97 -20.10
CA THR A 146 -13.40 6.76 -20.93
C THR A 146 -13.70 5.54 -20.08
N LEU A 147 -13.02 5.37 -18.94
CA LEU A 147 -13.32 4.29 -18.00
C LEU A 147 -14.79 4.33 -17.55
N GLY A 148 -15.26 5.48 -17.07
CA GLY A 148 -16.64 5.61 -16.57
C GLY A 148 -17.70 5.33 -17.64
N SER A 149 -17.40 5.65 -18.91
CA SER A 149 -18.35 5.50 -20.01
C SER A 149 -18.32 4.14 -20.72
N LYS A 150 -17.18 3.45 -20.73
CA LYS A 150 -16.96 2.24 -21.54
C LYS A 150 -16.72 0.96 -20.74
N LEU A 151 -16.27 1.05 -19.49
CA LEU A 151 -16.08 -0.13 -18.65
C LEU A 151 -17.45 -0.71 -18.27
N ALA A 152 -17.60 -2.05 -18.32
CA ALA A 152 -18.84 -2.73 -17.92
C ALA A 152 -19.27 -2.26 -16.52
N LYS A 153 -20.57 -1.98 -16.31
CA LYS A 153 -21.07 -1.25 -15.12
C LYS A 153 -20.89 -2.04 -13.83
N GLU A 154 -20.81 -3.35 -13.96
CA GLU A 154 -20.62 -4.37 -12.94
C GLU A 154 -19.18 -4.44 -12.44
N ILE A 155 -18.23 -3.82 -13.16
CA ILE A 155 -16.82 -3.78 -12.76
C ILE A 155 -16.62 -2.57 -11.83
N ASP A 156 -16.17 -2.85 -10.61
CA ASP A 156 -15.82 -1.81 -9.64
C ASP A 156 -14.51 -1.13 -10.02
N ILE A 157 -14.37 0.16 -9.70
CA ILE A 157 -13.17 0.95 -10.00
C ILE A 157 -12.52 1.40 -8.70
N MET A 158 -11.25 1.04 -8.50
CA MET A 158 -10.50 1.42 -7.31
C MET A 158 -10.09 2.90 -7.35
N TRP A 159 -10.08 3.55 -6.18
CA TRP A 159 -9.66 4.93 -6.01
C TRP A 159 -8.98 5.15 -4.66
N THR A 160 -7.90 5.94 -4.61
CA THR A 160 -7.16 6.21 -3.35
C THR A 160 -7.44 7.60 -2.77
N GLY A 161 -8.29 8.39 -3.42
CA GLY A 161 -8.64 9.75 -3.02
C GLY A 161 -7.77 10.84 -3.68
N PRO A 162 -7.59 11.99 -3.03
CA PRO A 162 -6.79 13.09 -3.56
C PRO A 162 -5.34 12.73 -3.91
N LYS A 163 -4.73 11.84 -3.13
CA LYS A 163 -3.32 11.42 -3.27
C LYS A 163 -3.21 9.89 -3.17
N VAL A 164 -2.03 9.36 -3.48
CA VAL A 164 -1.71 7.94 -3.27
C VAL A 164 -1.94 7.53 -1.80
N ILE A 165 -1.54 8.39 -0.87
CA ILE A 165 -1.88 8.29 0.55
C ILE A 165 -2.64 9.58 0.90
N SER A 166 -3.95 9.45 1.14
CA SER A 166 -4.84 10.60 1.35
C SER A 166 -5.05 10.83 2.84
N ARG A 167 -4.77 12.06 3.32
CA ARG A 167 -5.04 12.45 4.72
C ARG A 167 -6.54 12.55 5.01
N LEU A 168 -7.31 13.09 4.06
CA LEU A 168 -8.74 13.35 4.18
C LEU A 168 -9.44 13.03 2.86
N LEU A 169 -10.65 12.51 2.94
CA LEU A 169 -11.57 12.32 1.83
C LEU A 169 -12.78 13.23 2.08
N THR A 170 -12.96 14.28 1.27
CA THR A 170 -14.11 15.19 1.38
C THR A 170 -15.27 14.69 0.52
N VAL A 171 -16.50 15.00 0.91
CA VAL A 171 -17.71 14.65 0.14
C VAL A 171 -17.61 15.13 -1.31
N GLU A 172 -17.17 16.37 -1.53
CA GLU A 172 -16.95 16.93 -2.86
C GLU A 172 -15.99 16.08 -3.71
N ASN A 173 -14.90 15.57 -3.12
CA ASN A 173 -13.98 14.70 -3.86
C ASN A 173 -14.61 13.36 -4.24
N ILE A 174 -15.52 12.83 -3.42
CA ILE A 174 -16.27 11.60 -3.71
C ILE A 174 -17.29 11.85 -4.82
N GLU A 175 -18.02 12.97 -4.76
CA GLU A 175 -19.02 13.35 -5.76
C GLU A 175 -18.35 13.55 -7.13
N ASP A 176 -17.27 14.31 -7.19
CA ASP A 176 -16.52 14.60 -8.42
C ASP A 176 -16.06 13.31 -9.12
N ILE A 177 -15.46 12.37 -8.39
CA ILE A 177 -14.99 11.12 -8.99
C ILE A 177 -16.16 10.19 -9.36
N THR A 178 -17.22 10.16 -8.55
CA THR A 178 -18.40 9.34 -8.82
C THR A 178 -19.11 9.79 -10.10
N GLU A 179 -19.19 11.10 -10.34
CA GLU A 179 -19.75 11.66 -11.57
C GLU A 179 -18.96 11.21 -12.81
N VAL A 180 -17.63 11.34 -12.76
CA VAL A 180 -16.73 10.98 -13.87
C VAL A 180 -16.74 9.48 -14.16
N LEU A 181 -16.65 8.65 -13.10
CA LEU A 181 -16.66 7.18 -13.22
C LEU A 181 -18.06 6.61 -13.46
N ARG A 182 -19.10 7.43 -13.29
CA ARG A 182 -20.53 7.08 -13.44
C ARG A 182 -20.96 5.92 -12.54
N ARG A 183 -20.24 5.72 -11.44
CA ARG A 183 -20.47 4.72 -10.39
C ARG A 183 -19.66 5.08 -9.15
N PRO A 184 -20.07 4.65 -7.95
CA PRO A 184 -19.25 4.81 -6.75
C PRO A 184 -17.93 4.04 -6.88
N PRO A 185 -16.77 4.66 -6.56
CA PRO A 185 -15.50 3.94 -6.54
C PRO A 185 -15.36 3.08 -5.27
N ILE A 186 -14.51 2.06 -5.34
CA ILE A 186 -14.02 1.32 -4.18
C ILE A 186 -12.76 2.01 -3.65
N TYR A 187 -12.80 2.46 -2.40
CA TYR A 187 -11.65 3.11 -1.78
C TYR A 187 -10.57 2.10 -1.40
N TYR A 188 -9.42 2.18 -2.07
CA TYR A 188 -8.25 1.36 -1.80
C TYR A 188 -7.16 2.23 -1.16
N GLN A 189 -6.91 2.05 0.14
CA GLN A 189 -5.91 2.82 0.88
C GLN A 189 -4.63 2.01 1.02
N ARG A 190 -3.51 2.55 0.51
CA ARG A 190 -2.18 2.01 0.86
C ARG A 190 -1.84 2.50 2.27
N SER A 191 -1.87 1.62 3.27
CA SER A 191 -1.40 1.96 4.62
C SER A 191 0.13 2.12 4.62
N SER A 192 0.62 3.31 4.96
CA SER A 192 2.05 3.58 5.15
C SER A 192 2.62 2.96 6.43
N ALA A 193 1.78 2.45 7.34
CA ALA A 193 2.27 1.79 8.55
C ALA A 193 3.18 0.60 8.20
N ILE A 194 2.94 -0.04 7.04
CA ILE A 194 3.73 -1.18 6.55
C ILE A 194 5.12 -0.73 6.04
N SER A 195 5.31 0.52 5.60
CA SER A 195 6.62 1.01 5.13
C SER A 195 7.55 1.49 6.24
N MET A 196 7.08 1.55 7.50
CA MET A 196 7.91 1.96 8.64
C MET A 196 8.68 0.81 9.30
N LEU A 197 8.37 -0.44 8.92
CA LEU A 197 9.19 -1.58 9.27
C LEU A 197 10.29 -1.70 8.22
N ASP A 198 11.53 -1.48 8.64
CA ASP A 198 12.72 -1.69 7.83
C ASP A 198 12.77 -3.17 7.41
N LYS A 199 12.41 -3.45 6.15
CA LYS A 199 12.35 -4.82 5.61
C LYS A 199 13.73 -5.49 5.54
N ASP A 200 14.81 -4.71 5.67
CA ASP A 200 16.19 -5.18 5.56
C ASP A 200 16.87 -5.38 6.93
N LYS A 201 16.14 -5.23 8.04
CA LYS A 201 16.69 -5.44 9.36
C LYS A 201 16.71 -6.93 9.72
N GLU A 202 17.71 -7.65 9.22
CA GLU A 202 18.06 -8.96 9.75
C GLU A 202 18.42 -8.81 11.24
N LEU A 203 17.70 -9.54 12.10
CA LEU A 203 18.04 -9.64 13.52
C LEU A 203 19.43 -10.27 13.64
N THR A 204 20.40 -9.50 14.11
CA THR A 204 21.75 -10.01 14.35
C THR A 204 21.76 -10.96 15.55
N ILE A 205 22.82 -11.77 15.69
CA ILE A 205 23.02 -12.61 16.89
C ILE A 205 23.03 -11.74 18.15
N GLN A 206 23.51 -10.49 18.08
CA GLN A 206 23.46 -9.54 19.19
C GLN A 206 22.02 -9.11 19.54
N ASP A 207 21.16 -8.89 18.55
CA ASP A 207 19.74 -8.60 18.78
C ASP A 207 19.02 -9.77 19.44
N LEU A 208 19.30 -11.01 19.01
CA LEU A 208 18.78 -12.22 19.63
C LEU A 208 19.28 -12.42 21.07
N THR A 209 20.52 -12.01 21.34
CA THR A 209 21.08 -12.03 22.70
C THR A 209 20.38 -11.00 23.59
N LEU A 210 20.13 -9.79 23.06
CA LEU A 210 19.37 -8.74 23.76
C LEU A 210 17.92 -9.17 24.06
N ILE A 211 17.26 -9.83 23.10
CA ILE A 211 15.92 -10.42 23.28
C ILE A 211 15.95 -11.51 24.35
N SER A 212 17.00 -12.33 24.41
CA SER A 212 17.16 -13.34 25.47
C SER A 212 17.43 -12.74 26.86
N MET A 213 17.92 -11.49 26.90
CA MET A 213 18.12 -10.69 28.12
C MET A 213 16.87 -9.85 28.48
N LEU A 214 15.82 -9.85 27.65
CA LEU A 214 14.53 -9.31 28.06
C LEU A 214 14.02 -10.18 29.20
N ASP A 215 13.72 -9.51 30.30
CA ASP A 215 13.21 -10.11 31.51
C ASP A 215 11.89 -10.84 31.20
N LYS A 216 11.92 -12.18 31.17
CA LYS A 216 10.77 -13.02 30.78
C LYS A 216 9.57 -12.85 31.73
N ASP A 217 9.81 -12.23 32.89
CA ASP A 217 8.80 -11.95 33.92
C ASP A 217 8.18 -10.55 33.78
N LYS A 218 8.62 -9.72 32.81
CA LYS A 218 7.97 -8.44 32.51
C LYS A 218 6.85 -8.62 31.51
N GLU A 219 5.62 -8.62 32.02
CA GLU A 219 4.42 -8.56 31.19
C GLU A 219 4.33 -7.20 30.48
N LEU A 220 4.00 -7.24 29.18
CA LEU A 220 3.66 -6.05 28.39
C LEU A 220 2.46 -5.36 29.02
N THR A 221 2.61 -4.08 29.34
CA THR A 221 1.54 -3.28 29.92
C THR A 221 0.74 -2.56 28.84
N ILE A 222 -0.47 -2.11 29.19
CA ILE A 222 -1.26 -1.23 28.31
C ILE A 222 -0.49 0.07 28.02
N GLN A 223 0.30 0.56 28.97
CA GLN A 223 1.14 1.75 28.77
C GLN A 223 2.19 1.52 27.69
N ASP A 224 2.86 0.35 27.68
CA ASP A 224 3.85 0.02 26.66
C ASP A 224 3.23 -0.05 25.26
N LEU A 225 2.04 -0.67 25.14
CA LEU A 225 1.29 -0.72 23.89
C LEU A 225 0.83 0.66 23.43
N THR A 226 0.35 1.49 24.36
CA THR A 226 -0.08 2.87 24.05
C THR A 226 1.10 3.71 23.57
N LEU A 227 2.25 3.58 24.22
CA LEU A 227 3.47 4.26 23.81
C LEU A 227 3.91 3.80 22.41
N MET A 228 3.87 2.49 22.12
CA MET A 228 4.16 1.97 20.79
C MET A 228 3.22 2.55 19.72
N CYS A 229 1.91 2.56 19.99
CA CYS A 229 0.93 3.17 19.09
C CYS A 229 1.22 4.65 18.85
N ASP A 230 1.61 5.40 19.89
CA ASP A 230 1.89 6.82 19.76
C ASP A 230 3.19 7.11 18.99
N LEU A 231 4.19 6.22 19.10
CA LEU A 231 5.45 6.33 18.38
C LEU A 231 5.29 5.98 16.89
N PHE A 232 4.42 5.03 16.56
CA PHE A 232 4.16 4.54 15.19
C PHE A 232 2.71 4.82 14.76
N TYR A 233 2.28 6.08 14.89
CA TYR A 233 0.86 6.46 14.83
C TYR A 233 0.26 6.48 13.41
N LEU A 234 0.40 7.59 12.67
CA LEU A 234 -0.17 7.76 11.34
C LEU A 234 0.85 8.41 10.39
N PRO A 235 0.70 8.25 9.06
CA PRO A 235 1.60 8.88 8.07
C PRO A 235 1.75 10.39 8.21
N PHE A 236 0.72 11.07 8.71
CA PHE A 236 0.66 12.54 8.76
C PHE A 236 0.64 13.11 10.18
N GLU A 237 0.63 12.26 11.21
CA GLU A 237 0.43 12.66 12.60
C GLU A 237 1.22 11.73 13.53
N HIS A 238 1.88 12.31 14.54
CA HIS A 238 2.44 11.56 15.66
C HIS A 238 1.38 11.37 16.73
N GLY A 239 1.46 10.29 17.51
CA GLY A 239 0.66 10.16 18.70
C GLY A 239 1.12 11.12 19.79
N ALA A 240 0.27 11.33 20.79
CA ALA A 240 0.45 12.40 21.77
C ALA A 240 1.77 12.26 22.55
N GLN A 241 2.10 11.05 23.00
CA GLN A 241 3.36 10.81 23.73
C GLN A 241 4.59 10.92 22.84
N GLY A 242 4.53 10.39 21.61
CA GLY A 242 5.63 10.52 20.65
C GLY A 242 5.95 11.97 20.33
N LEU A 243 4.92 12.79 20.13
CA LEU A 243 5.07 14.23 19.93
C LEU A 243 5.65 14.93 21.16
N HIS A 244 5.18 14.59 22.36
CA HIS A 244 5.68 15.15 23.61
C HIS A 244 7.18 14.86 23.80
N VAL A 245 7.61 13.60 23.61
CA VAL A 245 9.03 13.22 23.68
C VAL A 245 9.87 14.02 22.68
N LEU A 246 9.37 14.21 21.45
CA LEU A 246 10.07 14.99 20.43
C LEU A 246 10.20 16.47 20.82
N GLN A 247 9.14 17.04 21.40
CA GLN A 247 9.13 18.42 21.89
C GLN A 247 10.12 18.62 23.04
N GLU A 248 10.08 17.75 24.05
CA GLU A 248 11.01 17.78 25.19
C GLU A 248 12.47 17.62 24.74
N PHE A 249 12.74 16.68 23.82
CA PHE A 249 14.07 16.49 23.28
C PHE A 249 14.56 17.72 22.50
N ASN A 250 13.71 18.32 21.66
CA ASN A 250 14.05 19.54 20.94
C ASN A 250 14.30 20.72 21.89
N TRP A 251 13.53 20.82 22.97
CA TRP A 251 13.75 21.83 24.00
C TRP A 251 15.10 21.63 24.70
N LEU A 252 15.40 20.41 25.15
CA LEU A 252 16.68 20.06 25.78
C LEU A 252 17.86 20.33 24.84
N LYS A 253 17.75 19.96 23.57
CA LYS A 253 18.78 20.23 22.55
C LYS A 253 19.02 21.73 22.38
N SER A 254 17.95 22.50 22.24
CA SER A 254 18.01 23.97 22.03
C SER A 254 18.57 24.70 23.26
N ASN A 255 18.34 24.17 24.46
CA ASN A 255 18.78 24.74 25.73
C ASN A 255 20.02 24.06 26.33
N SER A 256 20.64 23.13 25.60
CA SER A 256 21.82 22.35 26.06
C SER A 256 22.98 23.24 26.52
N GLN A 257 23.11 24.43 25.93
CA GLN A 257 24.09 25.44 26.31
C GLN A 257 23.98 25.83 27.78
N LEU A 258 22.77 25.96 28.33
CA LEU A 258 22.53 26.32 29.74
C LEU A 258 23.05 25.26 30.70
N VAL A 259 22.93 23.98 30.31
CA VAL A 259 23.45 22.84 31.08
C VAL A 259 24.98 22.78 30.97
N SER A 260 25.55 23.08 29.80
CA SER A 260 27.01 23.11 29.62
C SER A 260 27.68 24.29 30.35
N HIS A 261 27.05 25.47 30.35
CA HIS A 261 27.57 26.66 31.04
C HIS A 261 27.51 26.51 32.56
N SER A 262 26.43 25.94 33.09
CA SER A 262 26.32 25.65 34.52
C SER A 262 27.35 24.61 34.98
N ARG A 263 27.69 23.61 34.14
CA ARG A 263 28.77 22.66 34.41
C ARG A 263 30.15 23.33 34.43
N LEU A 264 30.46 24.19 33.46
CA LEU A 264 31.73 24.93 33.42
C LEU A 264 31.89 25.88 34.63
N LEU A 265 30.80 26.51 35.07
CA LEU A 265 30.80 27.35 36.27
C LEU A 265 30.99 26.52 37.56
N LYS A 266 30.39 25.32 37.62
CA LYS A 266 30.58 24.38 38.74
C LYS A 266 32.01 23.84 38.79
N GLU A 267 32.58 23.46 37.64
CA GLU A 267 33.97 22.98 37.54
C GLU A 267 34.98 24.07 37.87
N LYS A 268 34.77 25.33 37.44
CA LYS A 268 35.55 26.48 37.93
C LYS A 268 35.41 26.69 39.44
N SER A 269 34.20 26.65 39.97
CA SER A 269 33.94 26.80 41.41
C SER A 269 34.59 25.69 42.26
N LEU A 270 34.68 24.47 41.74
CA LEU A 270 35.35 23.33 42.39
C LEU A 270 36.88 23.44 42.29
N ALA A 271 37.42 23.94 41.18
CA ALA A 271 38.85 24.20 41.02
C ALA A 271 39.36 25.36 41.90
N ASP A 272 38.51 26.35 42.19
CA ASP A 272 38.84 27.50 43.05
C ASP A 272 38.72 27.22 44.55
N ARG A 273 38.24 26.02 44.97
CA ARG A 273 38.24 25.61 46.37
C ARG A 273 39.63 25.10 46.77
N LYS A 274 40.38 25.94 47.50
CA LYS A 274 41.64 25.51 48.15
C LYS A 274 41.39 24.28 49.04
N PRO A 275 42.29 23.28 49.05
CA PRO A 275 42.17 22.16 49.97
C PRO A 275 42.30 22.68 51.40
N GLU A 276 41.28 22.43 52.23
CA GLU A 276 41.35 22.71 53.66
C GLU A 276 42.41 21.78 54.28
N VAL A 277 43.51 22.38 54.73
CA VAL A 277 44.51 21.71 55.54
C VAL A 277 43.90 21.53 56.92
N LEU A 278 43.54 20.28 57.26
CA LEU A 278 43.25 19.87 58.63
C LEU A 278 44.52 20.07 59.47
N VAL A 279 44.45 20.97 60.45
CA VAL A 279 45.47 21.08 61.50
C VAL A 279 44.85 20.47 62.76
N TYR A 280 45.54 19.45 63.27
CA TYR A 280 45.22 18.66 64.46
C TYR A 280 45.04 19.48 65.74
#